data_AF-A0A534MPW3-F1
#
_entry.id   AF-A0A534MPW3-F1
#
_cell.length_a   1.000
_cell.length_b   1.000
_cell.length_c   1.000
_cell.angle_alpha   90.00
_cell.angle_beta   90.00
_cell.angle_gamma   90.00
#
_symmetry.space_group_name_H-M   'P 1'
#
loop_
_entity.id
_entity.type
_entity.pdbx_description
1 polymer ?
#
loop_
_entity_poly.entity_id
_entity_poly.type
_entity_poly.pdbx_seq_one_letter_code
_entity_poly.pdbx_strand_id
1 'polypeptide(L)'
;MPGTGPFLWLMKHAPPSGFQQLPPGGMCVCAYLFVTRDGRILLGKYADDPQWEALAGLDPDRRQNHGKGWTVPATHLKLGEDPRTAARRVGEEALGIHGLRYSEPRSE
;
A
#
# COMPACT_ATOMS: atom_id res chain seq x y z
N MET A 1 17.49 -16.86 0.66
CA MET A 1 16.67 -16.82 1.89
C MET A 1 15.45 -15.98 1.55
N PRO A 2 14.23 -16.36 1.95
CA PRO A 2 13.05 -15.56 1.64
C PRO A 2 13.17 -14.17 2.27
N GLY A 3 13.04 -13.10 1.48
CA GLY A 3 12.55 -11.81 1.99
C GLY A 3 13.56 -10.72 2.36
N THR A 4 14.69 -10.57 1.67
CA THR A 4 15.70 -9.53 1.98
C THR A 4 15.48 -8.18 1.28
N GLY A 5 14.23 -7.68 1.25
CA GLY A 5 13.89 -6.30 0.90
C GLY A 5 13.40 -5.52 2.13
N PRO A 6 13.48 -4.17 2.16
CA PRO A 6 13.24 -3.38 3.37
C PRO A 6 11.74 -3.29 3.66
N PHE A 7 11.17 -4.34 4.24
CA PHE A 7 9.87 -4.28 4.89
C PHE A 7 10.08 -4.00 6.38
N LEU A 8 9.32 -3.05 6.91
CA LEU A 8 9.36 -2.68 8.32
C LEU A 8 8.79 -3.84 9.14
N TRP A 9 9.59 -4.44 10.04
CA TRP A 9 9.17 -5.55 10.88
C TRP A 9 8.70 -5.05 12.25
N LEU A 10 7.56 -5.56 12.74
CA LEU A 10 7.15 -5.43 14.14
C LEU A 10 7.38 -6.77 14.84
N MET A 11 8.53 -6.92 15.51
CA MET A 11 8.94 -8.18 16.14
C MET A 11 9.89 -7.91 17.31
N LYS A 12 9.95 -8.83 18.30
CA LYS A 12 10.82 -8.68 19.50
C LYS A 12 12.30 -8.46 19.16
N HIS A 13 12.75 -8.96 18.01
CA HIS A 13 14.12 -8.83 17.51
C HIS A 13 14.15 -8.14 16.14
N ALA A 14 13.39 -7.05 15.98
CA ALA A 14 13.35 -6.34 14.71
C ALA A 14 14.75 -5.83 14.33
N PRO A 15 15.16 -5.95 13.05
CA PRO A 15 16.39 -5.34 12.54
C PRO A 15 16.41 -3.81 12.79
N PRO A 16 17.54 -3.10 12.61
CA PRO A 16 17.79 -1.76 13.18
C PRO A 16 16.83 -0.63 12.76
N SER A 17 15.84 -0.90 11.91
CA SER A 17 14.82 0.05 11.45
C SER A 17 13.38 -0.43 11.69
N GLY A 18 13.14 -1.30 12.68
CA GLY A 18 11.81 -1.78 13.05
C GLY A 18 11.35 -1.35 14.44
N PHE A 19 10.08 -1.62 14.75
CA PHE A 19 9.51 -1.36 16.07
C PHE A 19 9.46 -2.65 16.90
N GLN A 20 9.96 -2.61 18.13
CA GLN A 20 9.86 -3.74 19.06
C GLN A 20 8.51 -3.81 19.79
N GLN A 21 7.80 -2.69 19.84
CA GLN A 21 6.48 -2.54 20.46
C GLN A 21 5.61 -1.63 19.58
N LEU A 22 4.29 -1.76 19.67
CA LEU A 22 3.39 -0.86 18.97
C LEU A 22 3.59 0.58 19.51
N PRO A 23 3.89 1.57 18.66
CA PRO A 23 4.07 2.94 19.13
C PRO A 23 2.75 3.52 19.68
N PRO A 24 2.80 4.49 20.61
CA PRO A 24 1.58 5.08 21.20
C PRO A 24 0.63 5.70 20.17
N GLY A 25 1.17 6.23 19.07
CA GLY A 25 0.39 6.76 17.95
C GLY A 25 -0.22 5.69 17.03
N GLY A 26 -0.01 4.41 17.33
CA GLY A 26 -0.41 3.30 16.48
C GLY A 26 0.46 3.12 15.25
N MET A 27 0.19 2.07 14.49
CA MET A 27 0.89 1.74 13.25
C MET A 27 -0.13 1.51 12.14
N CYS A 28 0.07 2.17 11.00
CA CYS A 28 -0.67 1.86 9.78
C CYS A 28 -0.01 0.67 9.09
N VAL A 29 -0.81 -0.33 8.72
CA VAL A 29 -0.39 -1.41 7.82
C VAL A 29 -0.97 -1.09 6.45
N CYS A 30 -0.14 -1.18 5.40
CA CYS A 30 -0.55 -0.84 4.04
C CYS A 30 -0.32 -2.02 3.08
N ALA A 31 -1.19 -2.12 2.08
CA ALA A 31 -1.01 -3.00 0.93
C ALA A 31 -0.56 -2.16 -0.27
N TYR A 32 0.45 -2.66 -0.99
CA TYR A 32 0.98 -2.06 -2.20
C TYR A 32 0.75 -2.99 -3.39
N LEU A 33 0.20 -2.47 -4.49
CA LEU A 33 -0.11 -3.23 -5.68
C LEU A 33 0.84 -2.84 -6.84
N PHE A 34 1.73 -3.77 -7.20
CA PHE A 34 2.62 -3.62 -8.35
C PHE A 34 1.91 -4.12 -9.61
N VAL A 35 1.25 -3.23 -10.34
CA VAL A 35 0.62 -3.57 -11.61
C VAL A 35 1.66 -3.53 -12.72
N THR A 36 1.86 -4.65 -13.41
CA THR A 36 2.87 -4.77 -14.45
C THR A 36 2.29 -5.23 -15.79
N ARG A 37 2.89 -4.76 -16.89
CA ARG A 37 2.58 -5.19 -18.27
C ARG A 37 3.77 -4.92 -19.16
N ASP A 38 4.19 -5.92 -19.94
CA ASP A 38 5.27 -5.81 -20.94
C ASP A 38 6.57 -5.20 -20.38
N GLY A 39 6.98 -5.62 -19.18
CA GLY A 39 8.18 -5.11 -18.49
C GLY A 39 8.05 -3.71 -17.89
N ARG A 40 6.84 -3.12 -17.90
CA ARG A 40 6.55 -1.80 -17.33
C ARG A 40 5.73 -1.94 -16.05
N ILE A 41 5.84 -0.94 -15.19
CA ILE A 41 5.06 -0.81 -13.95
C ILE A 41 4.16 0.43 -14.01
N LEU A 42 2.93 0.30 -13.51
CA LEU A 42 2.01 1.41 -13.36
C LEU A 42 2.40 2.26 -12.16
N LEU A 43 2.59 3.56 -12.40
CA LEU A 43 2.69 4.58 -11.38
C LEU A 43 1.56 5.60 -11.58
N GLY A 44 1.07 6.17 -10.49
CA GLY A 44 -0.04 7.12 -10.49
C GLY A 44 0.27 8.40 -9.74
N LYS A 45 -0.56 9.42 -10.02
CA LYS A 45 -0.70 10.63 -9.20
C LYS A 45 -2.13 10.68 -8.67
N TYR A 46 -2.29 11.23 -7.47
CA TYR A 46 -3.62 11.41 -6.89
C TYR A 46 -4.40 12.44 -7.69
N ALA A 47 -5.58 12.06 -8.16
CA ALA A 47 -6.56 13.01 -8.68
C ALA A 47 -7.01 13.96 -7.57
N ASP A 48 -7.51 15.14 -7.93
CA ASP A 48 -8.19 16.01 -6.96
C ASP A 48 -9.62 15.51 -6.73
N ASP A 49 -9.74 14.50 -5.88
CA ASP A 49 -10.97 13.77 -5.64
C ASP A 49 -11.23 13.59 -4.14
N PRO A 50 -12.39 14.00 -3.59
CA PRO A 50 -12.70 13.83 -2.17
C PRO A 50 -12.81 12.36 -1.74
N GLN A 51 -12.98 11.42 -2.67
CA GLN A 51 -13.09 9.99 -2.35
C GLN A 51 -11.77 9.40 -1.82
N TRP A 52 -10.64 10.10 -1.94
CA TRP A 52 -9.34 9.63 -1.44
C TRP A 52 -9.31 9.34 0.07
N GLU A 53 -10.10 10.06 0.86
CA GLU A 53 -10.20 9.78 2.29
C GLU A 53 -10.83 8.39 2.53
N ALA A 54 -11.92 8.08 1.84
CA ALA A 54 -12.58 6.78 1.94
C ALA A 54 -11.75 5.64 1.32
N LEU A 55 -11.06 5.90 0.20
CA LEU A 55 -10.29 4.90 -0.54
C LEU A 55 -8.95 4.56 0.11
N ALA A 56 -8.28 5.56 0.70
CA ALA A 56 -6.89 5.45 1.14
C ALA A 56 -6.59 6.09 2.51
N GLY A 57 -7.56 6.73 3.16
CA GLY A 57 -7.30 7.50 4.40
C GLY A 57 -6.47 8.76 4.12
N LEU A 58 -6.58 9.29 2.91
CA LEU A 58 -5.83 10.43 2.43
C LEU A 58 -6.74 11.66 2.36
N ASP A 59 -6.78 12.41 3.46
CA ASP A 59 -7.45 13.70 3.53
C ASP A 59 -6.84 14.73 2.53
N PRO A 60 -7.54 15.84 2.23
CA PRO A 60 -7.08 16.82 1.27
C PRO A 60 -5.68 17.40 1.56
N ASP A 61 -5.34 17.65 2.82
CA ASP A 61 -4.06 18.23 3.21
C ASP A 61 -2.92 17.22 2.98
N ARG A 62 -3.12 15.95 3.36
CA ARG A 62 -2.18 14.86 3.09
C ARG A 62 -2.00 14.63 1.60
N ARG A 63 -3.09 14.67 0.81
CA ARG A 63 -3.02 14.54 -0.65
C ARG A 63 -2.14 15.63 -1.26
N GLN A 64 -2.33 16.88 -0.84
CA GLN A 64 -1.54 18.01 -1.34
C GLN A 64 -0.06 17.91 -0.92
N ASN A 65 0.20 17.52 0.32
CA ASN A 65 1.56 17.39 0.86
C ASN A 65 2.34 16.22 0.23
N HIS A 66 1.67 15.11 -0.06
CA HIS A 66 2.31 13.87 -0.52
C HIS A 66 2.09 13.56 -2.01
N GLY A 67 1.26 14.32 -2.72
CA GLY A 67 0.88 14.09 -4.12
C GLY A 67 1.86 14.64 -5.18
N LYS A 68 3.02 15.16 -4.77
CA LYS A 68 4.01 15.75 -5.70
C LYS A 68 4.75 14.70 -6.52
N GLY A 69 4.90 13.48 -5.97
CA GLY A 69 5.64 12.38 -6.59
C GLY A 69 4.77 11.42 -7.39
N TRP A 70 5.43 10.54 -8.15
CA TRP A 70 4.80 9.33 -8.68
C TRP A 70 4.70 8.28 -7.58
N THR A 71 3.55 7.64 -7.46
CA THR A 71 3.26 6.68 -6.39
C THR A 71 2.87 5.33 -6.96
N VAL A 72 3.25 4.26 -6.27
CA VAL A 72 2.68 2.94 -6.51
C VAL A 72 1.25 2.90 -5.95
N PRO A 73 0.30 2.24 -6.62
CA PRO A 73 -1.05 2.06 -6.10
C PRO A 73 -1.01 1.37 -4.72
N ALA A 74 -1.64 1.98 -3.72
CA ALA A 74 -1.60 1.49 -2.35
C ALA A 74 -2.85 1.90 -1.55
N THR A 75 -3.11 1.18 -0.46
CA THR A 75 -4.12 1.55 0.53
C THR A 75 -3.74 1.01 1.92
N HIS A 76 -4.32 1.58 2.97
CA HIS A 76 -4.23 1.01 4.31
C HIS A 76 -5.09 -0.26 4.43
N LEU A 77 -4.69 -1.17 5.31
CA LEU A 77 -5.55 -2.28 5.72
C LEU A 77 -6.62 -1.79 6.67
N LYS A 78 -7.86 -2.22 6.43
CA LYS A 78 -8.96 -2.06 7.37
C LYS A 78 -8.85 -3.11 8.49
N LEU A 79 -9.54 -2.87 9.61
CA LEU A 79 -9.51 -3.79 10.75
C LEU A 79 -9.99 -5.18 10.34
N GLY A 80 -9.14 -6.19 10.52
CA GLY A 80 -9.43 -7.58 10.15
C GLY A 80 -9.35 -7.87 8.65
N GLU A 81 -8.93 -6.92 7.82
CA GLU A 81 -8.84 -7.10 6.37
C GLU A 81 -7.64 -7.98 5.99
N ASP A 82 -7.89 -9.00 5.16
CA ASP A 82 -6.83 -9.80 4.56
C ASP A 82 -6.03 -8.93 3.57
N PRO A 83 -4.68 -8.98 3.58
CA PRO A 83 -3.85 -8.19 2.66
C PRO A 83 -4.19 -8.39 1.17
N ARG A 84 -4.64 -9.59 0.77
CA ARG A 84 -5.04 -9.89 -0.61
C ARG A 84 -6.35 -9.19 -0.97
N THR A 85 -7.26 -9.05 0.00
CA THR A 85 -8.50 -8.29 -0.16
C THR A 85 -8.19 -6.80 -0.31
N ALA A 86 -7.28 -6.27 0.51
CA ALA A 86 -6.81 -4.88 0.37
C ALA A 86 -6.17 -4.63 -1.01
N ALA A 87 -5.36 -5.56 -1.52
CA ALA A 87 -4.76 -5.46 -2.86
C ALA A 87 -5.82 -5.47 -3.98
N ARG A 88 -6.88 -6.29 -3.86
CA ARG A 88 -8.00 -6.28 -4.80
C ARG A 88 -8.73 -4.95 -4.80
N ARG A 89 -9.02 -4.40 -3.62
CA ARG A 89 -9.64 -3.09 -3.45
C ARG A 89 -8.84 -1.98 -4.12
N VAL A 90 -7.51 -1.98 -4.04
CA VAL A 90 -6.68 -1.02 -4.79
C VAL A 90 -6.93 -1.14 -6.30
N GLY A 91 -6.91 -2.35 -6.84
CA GLY A 91 -7.10 -2.58 -8.28
C GLY A 91 -8.50 -2.23 -8.78
N GLU A 92 -9.53 -2.62 -8.03
CA GLU A 92 -10.93 -2.48 -8.45
C GLU A 92 -11.52 -1.11 -8.10
N GLU A 93 -11.29 -0.60 -6.90
CA GLU A 93 -11.90 0.66 -6.44
C GLU A 93 -11.03 1.88 -6.73
N ALA A 94 -9.73 1.82 -6.42
CA ALA A 94 -8.85 2.99 -6.58
C ALA A 94 -8.35 3.16 -8.03
N LEU A 95 -8.08 2.06 -8.74
CA LEU A 95 -7.64 2.11 -10.13
C LEU A 95 -8.79 1.95 -11.14
N GLY A 96 -9.95 1.42 -10.72
CA GLY A 96 -11.07 1.13 -11.62
C GLY A 96 -10.75 0.06 -12.68
N ILE A 97 -9.74 -0.79 -12.46
CA ILE A 97 -9.32 -1.81 -13.43
C ILE A 97 -9.95 -3.14 -13.06
N HIS A 98 -11.03 -3.48 -13.75
CA HIS A 98 -11.68 -4.77 -13.59
C HIS A 98 -10.93 -5.88 -14.32
N GLY A 99 -10.91 -7.08 -13.74
CA GLY A 99 -10.30 -8.26 -14.37
C GLY A 99 -8.78 -8.36 -14.24
N LEU A 100 -8.16 -7.62 -13.31
CA LEU A 100 -6.77 -7.84 -12.94
C LEU A 100 -6.55 -9.28 -12.45
N ARG A 101 -5.41 -9.87 -12.84
CA ARG A 101 -4.94 -11.13 -12.28
C ARG A 101 -3.99 -10.83 -11.13
N TYR A 102 -4.31 -11.35 -9.95
CA TYR A 102 -3.53 -11.16 -8.74
C TYR A 102 -2.64 -12.37 -8.47
N SER A 103 -1.44 -12.11 -7.98
CA SER A 103 -0.53 -13.13 -7.46
C SER A 103 -0.05 -12.72 -6.07
N GLU A 104 0.42 -13.68 -5.28
CA GLU A 104 1.14 -13.35 -4.06
C GLU A 104 2.47 -12.63 -4.38
N PRO A 105 3.00 -11.82 -3.44
CA PRO A 105 4.29 -11.17 -3.63
C PRO A 105 5.37 -12.20 -3.96
N ARG A 106 6.21 -11.92 -4.97
CA ARG A 106 7.35 -12.78 -5.29
C ARG A 106 8.31 -12.78 -4.10
N SER A 107 8.58 -13.97 -3.57
CA SER A 107 9.64 -14.20 -2.60
C SER A 107 10.95 -14.35 -3.37
N GLU A 108 11.52 -13.23 -3.81
CA GLU A 108 12.91 -13.23 -4.29
C GLU A 108 13.89 -13.45 -3.11
#